data_AF-A0A971QI64-F1
#
_entry.id   AF-A0A971QI64-F1
#
_cell.length_a   1.000
_cell.length_b   1.000
_cell.length_c   1.000
_cell.angle_alpha   90.00
_cell.angle_beta   90.00
_cell.angle_gamma   90.00
#
_symmetry.space_group_name_H-M   'P 1'
#
loop_
_entity.id
_entity.type
_entity.pdbx_description
1 polymer ?
#
loop_
_entity_poly.entity_id
_entity_poly.type
_entity_poly.pdbx_seq_one_letter_code
_entity_poly.pdbx_strand_id
1 'polypeptide(L)'
;MKLWVCGMAVSMAVGAMALTPDTMMCELLAKPGLVAVTDPTPEFSWGFKDARPGDFQSAYQIQVASGTTFFKTDQPDLWDSGKVASSQSLYVPYAGKDLPTDAEVCWRVRVWDSRGKEGPWSHTYSFKTAPVLSGDSALQYPLAQERV
;
A
#
# COMPACT_ATOMS: atom_id res chain seq x y z
N MET A 1 -30.68 -49.45 -27.78
CA MET A 1 -30.38 -48.00 -27.77
C MET A 1 -30.44 -47.53 -26.32
N LYS A 2 -29.30 -47.29 -25.68
CA LYS A 2 -29.21 -46.78 -24.29
C LYS A 2 -28.34 -45.53 -24.34
N LEU A 3 -28.99 -44.37 -24.25
CA LEU A 3 -28.33 -43.07 -24.12
C LEU A 3 -27.88 -42.91 -22.67
N TRP A 4 -26.59 -42.63 -22.47
CA TRP A 4 -26.04 -42.26 -21.17
C TRP A 4 -25.78 -40.75 -21.20
N VAL A 5 -26.47 -40.01 -20.34
CA VAL A 5 -26.23 -38.58 -20.16
C VAL A 5 -25.20 -38.43 -19.04
N CYS A 6 -23.95 -38.11 -19.39
CA CYS A 6 -22.95 -37.67 -18.42
C CYS A 6 -23.33 -36.26 -17.95
N GLY A 7 -23.86 -36.14 -16.73
CA GLY A 7 -23.99 -34.85 -16.07
C GLY A 7 -22.60 -34.30 -15.73
N MET A 8 -22.19 -33.21 -16.39
CA MET A 8 -21.06 -32.41 -15.92
C MET A 8 -21.50 -31.67 -14.65
N ALA A 9 -20.95 -32.07 -13.52
CA ALA A 9 -20.96 -31.24 -12.33
C ALA A 9 -19.95 -30.09 -12.55
N VAL A 10 -20.46 -28.88 -12.79
CA VAL A 10 -19.64 -27.67 -12.72
C VAL A 10 -19.38 -27.38 -11.24
N SER A 11 -18.19 -27.75 -10.77
CA SER A 11 -17.74 -27.36 -9.44
C SER A 11 -17.21 -25.93 -9.53
N MET A 12 -17.95 -24.95 -9.00
CA MET A 12 -17.43 -23.60 -8.81
C MET A 12 -16.48 -23.62 -7.62
N ALA A 13 -15.17 -23.60 -7.89
CA ALA A 13 -14.20 -23.29 -6.86
C ALA A 13 -14.41 -21.84 -6.44
N VAL A 14 -15.00 -21.63 -5.26
CA VAL A 14 -14.99 -20.33 -4.59
C VAL A 14 -13.53 -20.04 -4.22
N GLY A 15 -12.83 -19.31 -5.09
CA GLY A 15 -11.47 -18.89 -4.82
C GLY A 15 -11.46 -18.01 -3.58
N ALA A 16 -10.80 -18.46 -2.51
CA ALA A 16 -10.59 -17.64 -1.32
C ALA A 16 -10.01 -16.28 -1.75
N MET A 17 -10.71 -15.17 -1.48
CA MET A 17 -10.17 -13.84 -1.76
C MET A 17 -8.90 -13.68 -0.93
N ALA A 18 -7.80 -13.37 -1.60
CA ALA A 18 -6.55 -13.10 -0.93
C ALA A 18 -6.64 -11.76 -0.19
N LEU A 19 -5.85 -11.65 0.89
CA LEU A 19 -5.77 -10.46 1.74
C LEU A 19 -5.60 -9.20 0.90
N THR A 20 -6.54 -8.27 1.03
CA THR A 20 -6.50 -6.98 0.34
C THR A 20 -6.24 -5.87 1.37
N PRO A 21 -5.15 -5.11 1.24
CA PRO A 21 -4.90 -3.96 2.12
C PRO A 21 -5.92 -2.84 1.89
N ASP A 22 -6.44 -2.25 2.97
CA ASP A 22 -7.54 -1.28 2.92
C ASP A 22 -7.37 -0.04 3.80
N THR A 23 -6.63 -0.16 4.91
CA THR A 23 -6.44 0.92 5.89
C THR A 23 -5.05 1.51 5.76
N MET A 24 -4.82 2.32 4.73
CA MET A 24 -3.51 2.84 4.34
C MET A 24 -3.17 4.14 5.09
N MET A 25 -1.94 4.24 5.60
CA MET A 25 -1.45 5.39 6.36
C MET A 25 0.02 5.66 6.01
N CYS A 26 0.42 6.94 6.03
CA CYS A 26 1.80 7.41 5.92
C CYS A 26 2.06 8.34 7.11
N GLU A 27 3.13 8.15 7.89
CA GLU A 27 3.35 8.89 9.15
C GLU A 27 2.17 8.77 10.12
N LEU A 28 1.49 7.62 10.11
CA LEU A 28 0.20 7.38 10.78
C LEU A 28 -0.95 8.33 10.37
N LEU A 29 -0.79 9.11 9.30
CA LEU A 29 -1.84 9.93 8.75
C LEU A 29 -2.65 9.09 7.75
N ALA A 30 -3.92 8.85 8.10
CA ALA A 30 -4.90 8.22 7.21
C ALA A 30 -5.38 9.17 6.10
N LYS A 31 -5.03 10.47 6.14
CA LYS A 31 -5.25 11.47 5.08
C LYS A 31 -4.13 12.53 5.07
N PRO A 32 -2.92 12.24 4.56
CA PRO A 32 -1.81 13.19 4.56
C PRO A 32 -1.99 14.32 3.55
N GLY A 33 -3.01 14.29 2.67
CA GLY A 33 -3.29 15.42 1.78
C GLY A 33 -3.58 16.75 2.49
N LEU A 34 -3.76 16.74 3.82
CA LEU A 34 -3.95 17.93 4.65
C LEU A 34 -2.65 18.47 5.28
N VAL A 35 -1.57 17.67 5.31
CA VAL A 35 -0.30 18.04 5.95
C VAL A 35 0.86 17.49 5.12
N ALA A 36 1.80 18.36 4.76
CA ALA A 36 2.98 17.95 4.01
C ALA A 36 3.92 17.11 4.89
N VAL A 37 4.41 16.00 4.34
CA VAL A 37 5.41 15.12 4.96
C VAL A 37 6.79 15.78 4.83
N THR A 38 7.45 15.98 5.96
CA THR A 38 8.81 16.56 6.05
C THR A 38 9.89 15.50 6.25
N ASP A 39 9.50 14.25 6.52
CA ASP A 39 10.40 13.12 6.71
C ASP A 39 10.91 12.62 5.34
N PRO A 40 12.24 12.55 5.10
CA PRO A 40 12.79 11.94 3.88
C PRO A 40 12.61 10.41 3.84
N THR A 41 12.34 9.78 4.97
CA THR A 41 12.20 8.33 5.17
C THR A 41 10.84 7.97 5.77
N PRO A 42 9.72 8.43 5.19
CA PRO A 42 8.43 8.29 5.82
C PRO A 42 8.03 6.84 6.01
N GLU A 43 7.25 6.55 7.04
CA GLU A 43 6.80 5.19 7.32
C GLU A 43 5.40 4.88 6.83
N PHE A 44 5.28 3.73 6.18
CA PHE A 44 4.03 3.18 5.69
C PHE A 44 3.41 2.23 6.69
N SER A 45 2.10 2.35 6.86
CA SER A 45 1.30 1.42 7.64
C SER A 45 0.05 1.02 6.85
N TRP A 46 -0.35 -0.24 6.97
CA TRP A 46 -1.57 -0.75 6.35
C TRP A 46 -2.31 -1.74 7.24
N GLY A 47 -3.63 -1.68 7.17
CA GLY A 47 -4.52 -2.76 7.58
C GLY A 47 -4.96 -3.60 6.38
N PHE A 48 -5.46 -4.80 6.65
CA PHE A 48 -6.07 -5.68 5.66
C PHE A 48 -7.30 -6.37 6.26
N LYS A 49 -8.26 -6.71 5.40
CA LYS A 49 -9.41 -7.54 5.77
C LYS A 49 -9.23 -8.94 5.19
N ASP A 50 -9.42 -9.96 6.02
CA ASP A 50 -9.61 -11.35 5.57
C ASP A 50 -11.06 -11.79 5.82
N ALA A 51 -11.59 -12.60 4.90
CA ALA A 51 -12.83 -13.32 5.10
C ALA A 51 -12.67 -14.54 6.03
N ARG A 52 -11.45 -15.03 6.23
CA ARG A 52 -11.09 -16.19 7.04
C ARG A 52 -10.54 -15.78 8.40
N PRO A 53 -11.21 -16.15 9.51
CA PRO A 53 -10.68 -15.92 10.85
C PRO A 53 -9.33 -16.60 11.04
N GLY A 54 -8.35 -15.86 11.59
CA GLY A 54 -7.02 -16.38 11.93
C GLY A 54 -6.01 -16.42 10.78
N ASP A 55 -6.35 -15.91 9.58
CA ASP A 55 -5.37 -15.71 8.52
C ASP A 55 -4.49 -14.48 8.83
N PHE A 56 -3.27 -14.47 8.30
CA PHE A 56 -2.30 -13.41 8.55
C PHE A 56 -1.41 -13.18 7.33
N GLN A 57 -0.83 -11.98 7.26
CA GLN A 57 0.18 -11.61 6.28
C GLN A 57 1.50 -12.37 6.54
N SER A 58 2.00 -13.11 5.55
CA SER A 58 3.32 -13.76 5.58
C SER A 58 4.41 -12.96 4.88
N ALA A 59 4.05 -12.10 3.95
CA ALA A 59 4.96 -11.22 3.23
C ALA A 59 4.23 -9.98 2.70
N TYR A 60 4.99 -8.95 2.34
CA TYR A 60 4.48 -7.76 1.67
C TYR A 60 5.37 -7.32 0.50
N GLN A 61 4.85 -6.44 -0.34
CA GLN A 61 5.62 -5.66 -1.30
C GLN A 61 5.02 -4.27 -1.41
N ILE A 62 5.88 -3.25 -1.29
CA ILE A 62 5.52 -1.84 -1.42
C ILE A 62 6.12 -1.32 -2.72
N GLN A 63 5.33 -0.54 -3.46
CA GLN A 63 5.81 0.25 -4.59
C GLN A 63 5.47 1.71 -4.37
N VAL A 64 6.43 2.59 -4.68
CA VAL A 64 6.33 4.04 -4.53
C VAL A 64 6.74 4.70 -5.84
N ALA A 65 5.98 5.69 -6.28
CA ALA A 65 6.22 6.38 -7.53
C ALA A 65 5.85 7.86 -7.45
N SER A 66 6.45 8.67 -8.31
CA SER A 66 6.12 10.10 -8.49
C SER A 66 4.82 10.34 -9.26
N GLY A 67 4.07 9.27 -9.57
CA GLY A 67 2.77 9.35 -10.22
C GLY A 67 2.13 7.98 -10.45
N THR A 68 0.81 7.96 -10.60
CA THR A 68 0.04 6.70 -10.78
C THR A 68 0.28 6.01 -12.12
N THR A 69 0.85 6.70 -13.11
CA THR A 69 1.17 6.15 -14.43
C THR A 69 2.23 5.05 -14.35
N PHE A 70 3.21 5.17 -13.46
CA PHE A 70 4.27 4.19 -13.24
C PHE A 70 3.73 2.82 -12.75
N PHE A 71 2.60 2.83 -12.03
CA PHE A 71 1.93 1.61 -11.57
C PHE A 71 1.17 0.87 -12.67
N LYS A 72 0.82 1.54 -13.78
CA LYS A 72 0.18 0.90 -14.94
C LYS A 72 1.16 0.05 -15.75
N THR A 73 2.44 0.40 -15.71
CA THR A 73 3.54 -0.32 -16.38
C THR A 73 4.35 -1.19 -15.43
N ASP A 74 3.94 -1.29 -14.16
CA ASP A 74 4.63 -2.00 -13.07
C ASP A 74 6.11 -1.62 -12.95
N GLN A 75 6.41 -0.33 -13.13
CA GLN A 75 7.77 0.23 -13.10
C GLN A 75 7.78 1.48 -12.23
N PRO A 76 7.68 1.33 -10.89
CA PRO A 76 7.80 2.46 -9.97
C PRO A 76 9.19 3.11 -10.09
N ASP A 77 9.21 4.44 -10.16
CA ASP A 77 10.44 5.21 -10.35
C ASP A 77 11.16 5.54 -9.03
N LEU A 78 10.47 5.55 -7.90
CA LEU A 78 11.02 5.88 -6.58
C LEU A 78 11.46 4.65 -5.79
N TRP A 79 10.58 3.65 -5.65
CA TRP A 79 10.89 2.44 -4.87
C TRP A 79 10.05 1.23 -5.25
N ASP A 80 10.69 0.05 -5.24
CA ASP A 80 10.03 -1.24 -5.15
C ASP A 80 10.79 -2.07 -4.09
N SER A 81 10.10 -2.49 -3.03
CA SER A 81 10.73 -3.31 -1.99
C SER A 81 11.05 -4.74 -2.45
N GLY A 82 10.46 -5.18 -3.57
CA GLY A 82 10.29 -6.58 -3.87
C GLY A 82 9.45 -7.30 -2.81
N LYS A 83 9.37 -8.63 -2.90
CA LYS A 83 8.69 -9.44 -1.87
C LYS A 83 9.55 -9.51 -0.61
N VAL A 84 9.07 -8.95 0.49
CA VAL A 84 9.71 -9.01 1.81
C VAL A 84 8.97 -10.02 2.68
N ALA A 85 9.65 -11.08 3.12
CA ALA A 85 9.10 -12.08 4.03
C ALA A 85 9.02 -11.52 5.46
N SER A 86 7.89 -10.91 5.79
CA SER A 86 7.62 -10.30 7.09
C SER A 86 6.12 -10.16 7.32
N SER A 87 5.71 -10.33 8.58
CA SER A 87 4.34 -10.03 9.01
C SER A 87 4.16 -8.57 9.44
N GLN A 88 5.22 -7.74 9.41
CA GLN A 88 5.14 -6.32 9.76
C GLN A 88 4.24 -5.57 8.77
N SER A 89 3.29 -4.79 9.30
CA SER A 89 2.38 -3.93 8.51
C SER A 89 2.27 -2.52 9.06
N LEU A 90 3.04 -2.20 10.09
CA LEU A 90 3.09 -0.89 10.74
C LEU A 90 4.52 -0.36 10.71
N TYR A 91 4.66 0.95 10.54
CA TYR A 91 5.93 1.66 10.55
C TYR A 91 7.00 1.03 9.65
N VAL A 92 6.65 0.68 8.41
CA VAL A 92 7.63 0.18 7.44
C VAL A 92 8.29 1.39 6.77
N PRO A 93 9.59 1.66 7.03
CA PRO A 93 10.24 2.85 6.53
C PRO A 93 10.44 2.77 5.03
N TYR A 94 10.29 3.91 4.38
CA TYR A 94 10.68 4.08 2.99
C TYR A 94 12.19 3.82 2.81
N ALA A 95 12.54 2.95 1.87
CA ALA A 95 13.93 2.56 1.60
C ALA A 95 14.31 2.72 0.11
N GLY A 96 13.66 3.67 -0.57
CA GLY A 96 13.89 3.96 -1.97
C GLY A 96 14.88 5.10 -2.24
N LYS A 97 14.78 5.66 -3.45
CA LYS A 97 15.54 6.86 -3.85
C LYS A 97 15.09 8.09 -3.09
N ASP A 98 15.89 9.16 -3.08
CA ASP A 98 15.49 10.43 -2.48
C ASP A 98 14.10 10.88 -2.96
N LEU A 99 13.24 11.26 -2.01
CA LEU A 99 11.90 11.73 -2.32
C LEU A 99 11.96 13.12 -2.95
N PRO A 100 11.13 13.41 -3.98
CA PRO A 100 11.00 14.76 -4.51
C PRO A 100 10.38 15.68 -3.45
N THR A 101 10.82 16.94 -3.41
CA THR A 101 10.23 17.99 -2.54
C THR A 101 9.03 18.64 -3.22
N ASP A 102 8.08 19.15 -2.42
CA ASP A 102 6.86 19.83 -2.89
C ASP A 102 6.12 19.06 -4.00
N ALA A 103 6.06 17.73 -3.84
CA ALA A 103 5.56 16.83 -4.86
C ALA A 103 4.53 15.85 -4.28
N GLU A 104 3.64 15.39 -5.14
CA GLU A 104 2.79 14.24 -4.81
C GLU A 104 3.60 12.95 -4.98
N VAL A 105 3.55 12.10 -3.96
CA VAL A 105 4.16 10.77 -3.96
C VAL A 105 3.04 9.75 -3.80
N CYS A 106 2.96 8.83 -4.74
CA CYS A 106 1.98 7.75 -4.75
C CYS A 106 2.63 6.45 -4.24
N TRP A 107 1.88 5.65 -3.49
CA TRP A 107 2.31 4.32 -3.10
C TRP A 107 1.16 3.31 -3.12
N ARG A 108 1.52 2.03 -3.23
CA ARG A 108 0.60 0.90 -3.11
C ARG A 108 1.31 -0.26 -2.42
N VAL A 109 0.54 -1.16 -1.82
CA VAL A 109 1.06 -2.36 -1.17
C VAL A 109 0.25 -3.58 -1.57
N ARG A 110 0.91 -4.73 -1.73
CA ARG A 110 0.26 -6.04 -1.81
C ARG A 110 0.87 -6.95 -0.77
N VAL A 111 0.11 -7.99 -0.40
CA VAL A 111 0.49 -8.91 0.68
C VAL A 111 0.32 -10.36 0.24
N TRP A 112 1.00 -11.26 0.93
CA TRP A 112 0.78 -12.70 0.80
C TRP A 112 0.10 -13.22 2.05
N ASP A 113 -0.89 -14.11 1.89
CA ASP A 113 -1.57 -14.76 3.02
C ASP A 113 -0.68 -15.81 3.72
N SER A 114 -1.18 -16.42 4.79
CA SER A 114 -0.46 -17.43 5.58
C SER A 114 -0.06 -18.68 4.78
N ARG A 115 -0.67 -18.90 3.60
CA ARG A 115 -0.39 -20.01 2.68
C ARG A 115 0.53 -19.61 1.53
N GLY A 116 1.03 -18.39 1.55
CA GLY A 116 1.87 -17.84 0.51
C GLY A 116 1.09 -17.49 -0.77
N LYS A 117 -0.24 -17.36 -0.71
CA LYS A 117 -1.03 -16.87 -1.84
C LYS A 117 -0.87 -15.35 -1.95
N GLU A 118 -0.52 -14.89 -3.14
CA GLU A 118 -0.41 -13.48 -3.45
C GLU A 118 -1.78 -12.79 -3.52
N GLY A 119 -1.88 -11.64 -2.87
CA GLY A 119 -3.03 -10.75 -2.89
C GLY A 119 -2.98 -9.72 -4.02
N PRO A 120 -4.13 -9.10 -4.34
CA PRO A 120 -4.14 -7.96 -5.24
C PRO A 120 -3.38 -6.77 -4.63
N TRP A 121 -2.98 -5.84 -5.48
CA TRP A 121 -2.55 -4.53 -5.03
C TRP A 121 -3.68 -3.79 -4.31
N SER A 122 -3.32 -3.03 -3.28
CA SER A 122 -4.20 -2.05 -2.65
C SER A 122 -4.66 -1.00 -3.67
N HIS A 123 -5.66 -0.21 -3.29
CA HIS A 123 -5.84 1.10 -3.92
C HIS A 123 -4.55 1.92 -3.78
N THR A 124 -4.26 2.73 -4.79
CA THR A 124 -3.16 3.69 -4.70
C THR A 124 -3.50 4.75 -3.69
N TYR A 125 -2.54 5.02 -2.81
CA TYR A 125 -2.60 6.06 -1.81
C TYR A 125 -1.55 7.12 -2.14
N SER A 126 -1.79 8.38 -1.81
CA SER A 126 -0.81 9.44 -2.03
C SER A 126 -0.66 10.37 -0.84
N PHE A 127 0.53 10.96 -0.73
CA PHE A 127 0.85 12.02 0.21
C PHE A 127 1.63 13.11 -0.52
N LYS A 128 1.70 14.30 0.08
CA LYS A 128 2.54 15.39 -0.42
C LYS A 128 3.78 15.52 0.45
N THR A 129 4.93 15.69 -0.18
CA THR A 129 6.16 16.09 0.50
C THR A 129 6.20 17.60 0.69
N ALA A 130 6.89 18.06 1.73
CA ALA A 130 7.12 19.47 1.98
C ALA A 130 8.18 20.06 1.02
N PRO A 131 8.26 21.40 0.89
CA PRO A 131 9.34 22.05 0.16
C PRO A 131 10.74 21.77 0.71
N VAL A 132 10.83 21.40 1.99
CA VAL A 132 12.06 20.99 2.66
C VAL A 132 11.81 19.67 3.38
N LEU A 133 12.64 18.68 3.12
CA LEU A 133 12.70 17.42 3.87
C LEU A 133 13.83 17.53 4.89
N SER A 134 13.51 17.43 6.18
CA SER A 134 14.51 17.62 7.25
C SER A 134 14.42 16.57 8.36
N GLY A 135 13.43 15.67 8.34
CA GLY A 135 13.25 14.66 9.40
C GLY A 135 12.85 15.24 10.77
N ASP A 136 12.80 16.56 10.93
CA ASP A 136 12.22 17.19 12.11
C ASP A 136 10.70 16.98 12.08
N SER A 137 10.22 16.02 12.89
CA SER A 137 8.87 15.44 12.90
C SER A 137 7.72 16.39 13.29
N ALA A 138 7.89 17.71 13.16
CA ALA A 138 6.75 18.60 13.24
C ALA A 138 6.03 18.57 11.90
N LEU A 139 5.08 17.64 11.76
CA LEU A 139 3.94 17.78 10.86
C LEU A 139 3.51 19.26 10.90
N GLN A 140 3.88 20.02 9.88
CA GLN A 140 3.60 21.45 9.85
C GLN A 140 2.10 21.61 9.61
N TYR A 141 1.34 21.72 10.71
CA TYR A 141 -0.01 22.24 10.63
C TYR A 141 0.08 23.62 10.00
N PRO A 142 -0.67 23.91 8.92
CA PRO A 142 -0.79 25.27 8.46
C PRO A 142 -1.45 26.06 9.59
N LEU A 143 -0.65 26.83 10.34
CA LEU A 143 -1.19 27.89 11.16
C LEU A 143 -1.84 28.85 10.16
N ALA A 144 -3.17 28.81 10.08
CA ALA A 144 -3.93 29.85 9.42
C ALA A 144 -3.61 31.15 10.15
N GLN A 145 -2.61 31.86 9.66
CA GLN A 145 -2.29 33.19 10.14
C GLN A 145 -3.29 34.13 9.47
N GLU A 146 -4.52 34.12 9.98
CA GLU A 146 -5.46 35.19 9.71
C GLU A 146 -4.80 36.47 10.25
N ARG A 147 -4.29 37.30 9.33
CA ARG A 147 -3.91 38.66 9.66
C ARG A 147 -5.19 39.39 10.07
N VAL A 148 -5.17 39.87 11.32
CA VAL A 148 -6.14 40.78 11.92
C VAL A 148 -6.31 42.04 11.07
#